data_AF-A0A661LLL9-F1
#
_entry.id   AF-A0A661LLL9-F1
#
_cell.length_a   1.000
_cell.length_b   1.000
_cell.length_c   1.000
_cell.angle_alpha   90.00
_cell.angle_beta   90.00
_cell.angle_gamma   90.00
#
_symmetry.space_group_name_H-M   'P 1'
#
loop_
_entity.id
_entity.type
_entity.pdbx_description
1 polymer ?
#
loop_
_entity_poly.entity_id
_entity_poly.type
_entity_poly.pdbx_seq_one_letter_code
_entity_poly.pdbx_strand_id
1 'polypeptide(L)'
;NTTIGVIVTNAKLHKQDASTVAKMASIGMAKALSPGQTLYDGDIVFVLASGEIDIDYHTVGLVAEEILIRAIIRGVTKAKEVKGIPSVLSLS
;
A
#
# COMPACT_ATOMS: atom_id res chain seq x y z
N ASN A 1 -8.06 4.45 -13.01
CA ASN A 1 -7.46 5.19 -11.88
C ASN A 1 -6.09 4.59 -11.62
N THR A 2 -5.31 5.06 -10.65
CA THR A 2 -4.00 4.44 -10.37
C THR A 2 -3.61 4.69 -8.93
N THR A 3 -3.31 3.63 -8.20
CA THR A 3 -2.73 3.68 -6.86
C THR A 3 -1.35 3.04 -6.88
N ILE A 4 -0.34 3.80 -6.46
CA ILE A 4 1.03 3.31 -6.33
C ILE A 4 1.35 3.19 -4.84
N GLY A 5 1.64 1.99 -4.39
CA GLY A 5 2.07 1.68 -3.04
C GLY A 5 3.58 1.43 -2.97
N VAL A 6 4.22 1.90 -1.91
CA VAL A 6 5.61 1.56 -1.59
C VAL A 6 5.69 1.14 -0.14
N ILE A 7 6.22 -0.06 0.09
CA ILE A 7 6.55 -0.58 1.41
C ILE A 7 8.06 -0.47 1.57
N VAL A 8 8.50 0.13 2.67
CA VAL A 8 9.92 0.23 3.03
C VAL A 8 10.10 -0.48 4.38
N THR A 9 11.05 -1.40 4.45
CA THR A 9 11.35 -2.18 5.64
C THR A 9 12.85 -2.32 5.83
N ASN A 10 13.29 -2.56 7.05
CA ASN A 10 14.68 -2.93 7.34
C ASN A 10 14.89 -4.45 7.48
N ALA A 11 13.86 -5.25 7.17
CA ALA A 11 13.98 -6.70 7.09
C ALA A 11 14.99 -7.14 6.01
N LYS A 12 15.66 -8.27 6.24
CA LYS A 12 16.44 -9.01 5.25
C LYS A 12 15.49 -9.80 4.37
N LEU A 13 15.24 -9.29 3.17
CA LEU A 13 14.39 -9.95 2.18
C LEU A 13 15.19 -10.29 0.93
N HIS A 14 15.09 -11.52 0.45
CA HIS A 14 15.54 -11.85 -0.90
C HIS A 14 14.54 -11.30 -1.91
N LYS A 15 14.94 -11.24 -3.19
CA LYS A 15 14.09 -10.70 -4.26
C LYS A 15 12.72 -11.40 -4.37
N GLN A 16 12.69 -12.71 -4.13
CA GLN A 16 11.44 -13.49 -4.16
C GLN A 16 10.56 -13.16 -2.95
N ASP A 17 11.14 -13.08 -1.75
CA ASP A 17 10.44 -12.72 -0.52
C ASP A 17 9.81 -11.32 -0.64
N ALA A 18 10.57 -10.34 -1.13
CA ALA A 18 10.07 -8.98 -1.38
C ALA A 18 8.92 -8.96 -2.40
N SER A 19 8.98 -9.80 -3.44
CA SER A 19 7.88 -9.94 -4.41
C SER A 19 6.63 -10.54 -3.77
N THR A 20 6.79 -11.52 -2.88
CA THR A 20 5.67 -12.12 -2.13
C THR A 20 5.06 -11.11 -1.15
N VAL A 21 5.88 -10.35 -0.41
CA VAL A 21 5.42 -9.26 0.46
C VAL A 21 4.64 -8.21 -0.34
N ALA A 22 5.09 -7.85 -1.54
CA ALA A 22 4.39 -6.89 -2.41
C ALA A 22 2.98 -7.40 -2.81
N LYS A 23 2.87 -8.70 -3.15
CA LYS A 23 1.59 -9.35 -3.46
C LYS A 23 0.66 -9.43 -2.25
N MET A 24 1.21 -9.71 -1.07
CA MET A 24 0.42 -9.69 0.16
C MET A 24 -0.09 -8.27 0.45
N ALA A 25 0.77 -7.27 0.35
CA ALA A 25 0.40 -5.89 0.55
C ALA A 25 -0.70 -5.42 -0.42
N SER A 26 -0.68 -5.86 -1.68
CA SER A 26 -1.72 -5.50 -2.66
C SER A 26 -3.12 -6.02 -2.30
N ILE A 27 -3.25 -7.05 -1.44
CA ILE A 27 -4.54 -7.45 -0.87
C ILE A 27 -5.12 -6.33 -0.01
N GLY A 28 -4.28 -5.64 0.77
CA GLY A 28 -4.69 -4.48 1.57
C GLY A 28 -5.18 -3.33 0.70
N MET A 29 -4.57 -3.12 -0.46
CA MET A 29 -5.06 -2.14 -1.44
C MET A 29 -6.47 -2.49 -1.93
N ALA A 30 -6.74 -3.76 -2.25
CA ALA A 30 -8.08 -4.22 -2.65
C ALA A 30 -9.12 -4.12 -1.52
N LYS A 31 -8.68 -4.22 -0.25
CA LYS A 31 -9.56 -4.02 0.93
C LYS A 31 -9.92 -2.55 1.16
N ALA A 32 -9.03 -1.63 0.80
CA ALA A 32 -9.20 -0.19 1.05
C ALA A 32 -9.86 0.56 -0.12
N LEU A 33 -9.82 0.02 -1.34
CA LEU A 33 -10.33 0.66 -2.55
C LEU A 33 -11.42 -0.19 -3.21
N SER A 34 -12.56 0.42 -3.57
CA SER A 34 -13.65 -0.28 -4.24
C SER A 34 -14.47 0.65 -5.16
N PRO A 35 -14.66 0.31 -6.46
CA PRO A 35 -13.91 -0.73 -7.18
C PRO A 35 -12.43 -0.32 -7.35
N GLY A 36 -11.54 -1.30 -7.35
CA GLY A 36 -10.10 -1.11 -7.60
C GLY A 36 -9.52 -2.32 -8.32
N GLN A 37 -8.26 -2.25 -8.75
CA GLN A 37 -7.58 -3.34 -9.49
C GLN A 37 -8.33 -3.79 -10.76
N THR A 38 -9.02 -2.87 -11.43
CA THR A 38 -9.68 -3.17 -12.71
C THR A 38 -8.67 -3.18 -13.86
N LEU A 39 -9.12 -3.60 -15.05
CA LEU A 39 -8.31 -3.51 -16.28
C LEU A 39 -7.89 -2.08 -16.65
N TYR A 40 -8.53 -1.06 -16.07
CA TYR A 40 -8.24 0.35 -16.31
C TYR A 40 -7.40 0.98 -15.19
N ASP A 41 -6.94 0.18 -14.23
CA ASP A 41 -6.11 0.63 -13.12
C ASP A 41 -4.65 0.21 -13.27
N GLY A 42 -3.73 1.16 -13.04
CA GLY A 42 -2.29 0.93 -13.02
C GLY A 42 -1.76 0.51 -11.64
N ASP A 43 -2.57 -0.16 -10.83
CA ASP A 43 -2.29 -0.40 -9.42
C ASP A 43 -1.05 -1.28 -9.23
N ILE A 44 -0.08 -0.79 -8.43
CA ILE A 44 1.18 -1.50 -8.22
C ILE A 44 1.73 -1.24 -6.82
N VAL A 45 2.37 -2.25 -6.23
CA VAL A 45 3.08 -2.16 -4.95
C VAL A 45 4.56 -2.52 -5.14
N PHE A 46 5.45 -1.65 -4.67
CA PHE A 46 6.89 -1.91 -4.59
C PHE A 46 7.30 -2.18 -3.15
N VAL A 47 8.30 -3.04 -2.95
CA VAL A 47 8.92 -3.31 -1.65
C VAL A 47 10.41 -2.99 -1.72
N LEU A 48 10.87 -2.18 -0.78
CA LEU A 48 12.29 -1.84 -0.59
C LEU A 48 12.72 -2.36 0.79
N ALA A 49 13.86 -3.05 0.83
CA ALA A 49 14.38 -3.70 2.03
C ALA A 49 15.84 -3.31 2.24
N SER A 50 16.20 -2.71 3.39
CA SER A 50 17.59 -2.32 3.67
C SER A 50 18.49 -3.48 4.15
N GLY A 51 17.89 -4.60 4.59
CA GLY A 51 18.64 -5.82 4.90
C GLY A 51 19.33 -5.85 6.27
N GLU A 52 18.77 -5.19 7.28
CA GLU A 52 19.36 -5.08 8.62
C GLU A 52 18.91 -6.21 9.56
N ILE A 53 17.62 -6.51 9.61
CA ILE A 53 17.00 -7.41 10.59
C ILE A 53 16.60 -8.74 9.93
N ASP A 54 17.03 -9.86 10.49
CA ASP A 54 16.56 -11.19 10.06
C ASP A 54 15.19 -11.49 10.67
N ILE A 55 14.17 -11.62 9.81
CA ILE A 55 12.79 -11.87 10.20
C ILE A 55 12.06 -12.58 9.06
N ASP A 56 11.10 -13.43 9.42
CA ASP A 56 10.25 -14.12 8.46
C ASP A 56 9.46 -13.14 7.57
N TYR A 57 9.55 -13.34 6.25
CA TYR A 57 8.93 -12.45 5.27
C TYR A 57 7.40 -12.47 5.32
N HIS A 58 6.79 -13.59 5.74
CA HIS A 58 5.34 -13.69 5.85
C HIS A 58 4.83 -12.75 6.96
N THR A 59 5.53 -12.67 8.07
CA THR A 59 5.27 -11.68 9.13
C THR A 59 5.36 -10.24 8.61
N VAL A 60 6.39 -9.94 7.81
CA VAL A 60 6.51 -8.62 7.15
C VAL A 60 5.33 -8.37 6.20
N GLY A 61 4.91 -9.38 5.45
CA GLY A 61 3.78 -9.30 4.51
C GLY A 61 2.45 -8.97 5.19
N LEU A 62 2.13 -9.60 6.31
CA LEU A 62 0.92 -9.32 7.09
C LEU A 62 0.89 -7.87 7.58
N VAL A 63 2.02 -7.39 8.09
CA VAL A 63 2.15 -6.00 8.56
C VAL A 63 2.08 -5.02 7.39
N ALA A 64 2.70 -5.35 6.25
CA ALA A 64 2.70 -4.52 5.05
C ALA A 64 1.28 -4.33 4.48
N GLU A 65 0.46 -5.38 4.51
CA GLU A 65 -0.96 -5.33 4.13
C GLU A 65 -1.73 -4.30 4.97
N GLU A 66 -1.67 -4.43 6.30
CA GLU A 66 -2.34 -3.54 7.24
C GLU A 66 -1.83 -2.10 7.14
N ILE A 67 -0.52 -1.91 7.01
CA ILE A 67 0.07 -0.57 6.87
C ILE A 67 -0.37 0.08 5.55
N LEU A 68 -0.51 -0.67 4.46
CA LEU A 68 -0.96 -0.10 3.19
C LEU A 68 -2.41 0.39 3.29
N ILE A 69 -3.30 -0.37 3.95
CA ILE A 69 -4.68 0.08 4.23
C ILE A 69 -4.67 1.41 4.98
N ARG A 70 -3.88 1.48 6.07
CA ARG A 70 -3.76 2.70 6.88
C ARG A 70 -3.18 3.87 6.08
N ALA A 71 -2.20 3.61 5.23
CA ALA A 71 -1.59 4.64 4.38
C ALA A 71 -2.61 5.22 3.39
N ILE A 72 -3.44 4.37 2.77
CA ILE A 72 -4.53 4.79 1.86
C ILE A 72 -5.55 5.66 2.62
N ILE A 73 -6.07 5.17 3.75
CA ILE A 73 -7.03 5.91 4.58
C ILE A 73 -6.43 7.26 5.00
N ARG A 74 -5.16 7.27 5.42
CA ARG A 74 -4.45 8.50 5.79
C ARG A 74 -4.34 9.45 4.58
N GLY A 75 -4.08 8.93 3.38
CA GLY A 75 -4.01 9.73 2.16
C GLY A 75 -5.31 10.48 1.89
N VAL A 76 -6.44 9.76 1.94
CA VAL A 76 -7.78 10.33 1.71
C VAL A 76 -8.15 11.32 2.81
N THR A 77 -7.92 10.98 4.08
CA THR A 77 -8.27 11.83 5.24
C THR A 77 -7.36 13.04 5.43
N LYS A 78 -6.20 13.09 4.78
CA LYS A 78 -5.30 14.26 4.77
C LYS A 78 -5.35 15.06 3.47
N ALA A 79 -6.08 14.58 2.45
CA ALA A 79 -6.28 15.32 1.23
C ALA A 79 -7.02 16.64 1.51
N LYS A 80 -6.68 17.67 0.75
CA LYS A 80 -7.38 18.96 0.74
C LYS A 80 -8.13 19.10 -0.56
N GLU A 81 -9.16 19.94 -0.56
CA GLU A 81 -9.87 20.30 -1.78
C GLU A 81 -8.93 20.95 -2.79
N VAL A 82 -9.12 20.63 -4.06
CA VAL A 82 -8.35 21.19 -5.16
C VAL A 82 -9.27 21.40 -6.35
N LYS A 83 -9.28 22.61 -6.93
CA LYS A 83 -10.01 22.95 -8.17
C LYS A 83 -11.49 22.52 -8.14
N GLY A 84 -12.17 22.69 -7.01
CA GLY A 84 -13.58 22.34 -6.84
C GLY A 84 -13.85 20.84 -6.67
N ILE A 85 -12.80 20.01 -6.57
CA ILE A 85 -12.92 18.61 -6.18
C ILE A 85 -12.93 18.55 -4.64
N PRO A 86 -14.04 18.10 -4.02
CA PRO A 86 -14.15 18.03 -2.57
C PRO A 86 -13.21 16.97 -1.99
N SER A 87 -12.85 17.16 -0.73
CA SER A 87 -12.10 16.20 0.08
C SER A 87 -13.07 15.47 1.01
N VAL A 88 -12.67 14.34 1.58
CA VAL A 88 -13.53 13.66 2.57
C VAL A 88 -13.86 14.56 3.76
N LEU A 89 -12.93 15.44 4.16
CA LEU A 89 -13.12 16.36 5.29
C LEU A 89 -14.09 17.51 5.01
N SER A 90 -14.31 17.85 3.74
CA SER A 90 -15.29 18.88 3.38
C SER A 90 -16.69 18.32 3.12
N LEU A 91 -16.81 16.98 3.11
CA LEU A 91 -18.07 16.26 2.99
C LEU A 91 -18.62 15.81 4.36
N SER A 92 -17.82 15.93 5.43
CA SER A 92 -18.17 15.61 6.82
C SER A 92 -18.57 16.84 7.61
#